data_AF-A0A957QVB7-F1
#
_entry.id   AF-A0A957QVB7-F1
#
_cell.length_a   1.000
_cell.length_b   1.000
_cell.length_c   1.000
_cell.angle_alpha   90.00
_cell.angle_beta   90.00
_cell.angle_gamma   90.00
#
_symmetry.space_group_name_H-M   'P 1'
#
loop_
_entity.id
_entity.type
_entity.pdbx_description
1 polymer ?
#
loop_
_entity_poly.entity_id
_entity_poly.type
_entity_poly.pdbx_seq_one_letter_code
_entity_poly.pdbx_strand_id
1 'polypeptide(L)' 'MTLSTFNRRESPLWQIVEFLQRKGSATIKEIEELLGVTTTAVRQHLTTLQAEGYIERRPVHSGV' A
#
# COMPACT_ATOMS: atom_id res chain seq x y z
N MET A 1 10.20 18.63 24.61
CA MET A 1 10.39 17.26 24.08
C MET A 1 9.25 16.96 23.12
N THR A 2 9.50 16.95 21.80
CA THR A 2 8.58 16.40 20.79
C THR A 2 9.41 15.67 19.73
N LEU A 3 9.89 14.47 20.09
CA LEU A 3 10.09 13.37 19.15
C LEU A 3 8.69 13.05 18.58
N SER A 4 8.42 12.83 17.30
CA SER A 4 9.21 12.13 16.30
C SER A 4 8.76 12.62 14.91
N THR A 5 9.66 13.20 14.11
CA THR A 5 9.47 13.21 12.66
C THR A 5 9.66 11.77 12.20
N PHE A 6 8.56 11.04 12.15
CA PHE A 6 8.51 9.64 11.72
C PHE A 6 9.35 9.45 10.46
N ASN A 7 10.21 8.45 10.53
CA ASN A 7 11.07 7.98 9.45
C ASN A 7 10.20 7.70 8.21
N ARG A 8 10.06 8.68 7.31
CA ARG A 8 9.16 8.62 6.14
C ARG A 8 9.41 7.38 5.28
N ARG A 9 10.63 6.83 5.33
CA ARG A 9 11.06 5.62 4.61
C ARG A 9 10.49 4.32 5.20
N GLU A 10 10.09 4.29 6.47
CA GLU A 10 9.44 3.13 7.10
C GLU A 10 7.91 3.21 7.06
N SER A 11 7.35 4.27 6.49
CA SER A 11 5.89 4.40 6.39
C SER A 11 5.30 3.25 5.56
N PRO A 12 4.24 2.56 6.03
CA PRO A 12 3.56 1.52 5.28
C PRO A 12 3.11 1.97 3.89
N LEU A 13 2.72 3.25 3.76
CA LEU A 13 2.32 3.86 2.50
C LEU A 13 3.47 3.89 1.49
N TRP A 14 4.67 4.26 1.93
CA TRP A 14 5.86 4.29 1.07
C TRP A 14 6.25 2.88 0.62
N GLN A 15 6.22 1.91 1.53
CA GLN A 15 6.53 0.51 1.22
C GLN A 15 5.57 -0.06 0.15
N ILE A 16 4.28 0.28 0.22
CA ILE A 16 3.30 -0.11 -0.81
C ILE A 16 3.65 0.52 -2.17
N VAL A 17 3.91 1.82 -2.20
CA VAL A 17 4.23 2.53 -3.45
C VAL A 17 5.51 2.00 -4.08
N GLU A 18 6.56 1.80 -3.28
CA GLU A 18 7.83 1.24 -3.75
C GLU A 18 7.65 -0.18 -4.30
N PHE A 19 6.87 -1.01 -3.61
CA PHE A 19 6.55 -2.36 -4.08
C PHE A 19 5.77 -2.36 -5.40
N LEU A 20 4.77 -1.49 -5.53
CA LEU A 20 4.01 -1.30 -6.76
C LEU A 20 4.86 -0.74 -7.90
N GLN A 21 5.79 0.17 -7.64
CA GLN A 21 6.72 0.69 -8.65
C GLN A 21 7.65 -0.40 -9.17
N ARG A 22 8.11 -1.30 -8.30
CA ARG A 22 9.00 -2.42 -8.68
C ARG A 22 8.29 -3.52 -9.45
N LYS A 23 7.04 -3.84 -9.06
CA LYS A 23 6.29 -4.98 -9.62
C LYS A 23 5.28 -4.58 -10.70
N GLY A 24 4.92 -3.30 -10.77
CA GLY A 24 3.87 -2.75 -11.64
C GLY A 24 2.45 -2.91 -11.08
N SER A 25 2.13 -4.06 -10.49
CA SER A 25 0.85 -4.30 -9.83
C SER A 25 1.00 -5.29 -8.67
N ALA A 26 0.09 -5.19 -7.70
CA ALA A 26 0.03 -6.11 -6.56
C ALA A 26 -1.42 -6.35 -6.15
N THR A 27 -1.68 -7.55 -5.67
CA THR A 27 -2.93 -7.90 -4.99
C THR A 27 -2.91 -7.46 -3.54
N ILE A 28 -4.08 -7.36 -2.92
CA ILE A 28 -4.20 -7.02 -1.49
C ILE A 28 -3.43 -8.04 -0.63
N LYS A 29 -3.50 -9.34 -0.97
CA LYS A 29 -2.80 -10.40 -0.24
C LYS A 29 -1.28 -10.21 -0.24
N GLU A 30 -0.70 -9.86 -1.38
CA GLU A 30 0.75 -9.64 -1.47
C GLU A 30 1.19 -8.44 -0.64
N ILE A 31 0.34 -7.42 -0.52
CA ILE A 31 0.61 -6.26 0.34
C ILE A 31 0.45 -6.61 1.83
N GLU A 32 -0.51 -7.48 2.18
CA GLU A 32 -0.64 -8.02 3.54
C GLU A 32 0.62 -8.78 3.94
N GLU A 33 1.12 -9.65 3.06
CA GLU A 33 2.35 -10.43 3.30
C GLU A 33 3.59 -9.53 3.37
N LEU A 34 3.67 -8.49 2.53
CA LEU A 34 4.76 -7.52 2.55
C LEU A 34 4.83 -6.75 3.87
N LEU A 35 3.68 -6.27 4.36
CA LEU A 35 3.62 -5.40 5.53
C LEU A 35 3.42 -6.17 6.86
N GLY A 36 3.02 -7.44 6.80
CA GLY A 36 2.65 -8.22 7.98
C GLY A 36 1.39 -7.69 8.69
N VAL A 37 0.45 -7.10 7.93
CA VAL A 37 -0.76 -6.46 8.48
C VAL A 37 -2.03 -7.12 7.94
N THR A 38 -3.15 -6.80 8.58
CA THR A 38 -4.46 -7.33 8.19
C THR A 38 -5.00 -6.70 6.89
N THR A 39 -5.90 -7.41 6.22
CA THR A 39 -6.58 -6.94 5.01
C THR A 39 -7.23 -5.57 5.20
N THR A 40 -7.80 -5.35 6.39
CA THR A 40 -8.45 -4.09 6.75
C THR A 40 -7.45 -2.95 6.80
N ALA A 41 -6.28 -3.16 7.42
CA ALA A 41 -5.22 -2.17 7.45
C ALA A 41 -4.70 -1.86 6.03
N VAL A 42 -4.46 -2.89 5.22
CA VAL A 42 -4.07 -2.70 3.81
C VAL A 42 -5.11 -1.88 3.06
N ARG A 43 -6.40 -2.18 3.20
CA ARG A 43 -7.47 -1.41 2.54
C ARG A 43 -7.49 0.05 2.98
N GLN A 44 -7.25 0.33 4.25
CA GLN A 44 -7.16 1.71 4.74
C GLN A 44 -5.97 2.44 4.09
N HIS A 45 -4.79 1.82 4.07
CA HIS A 45 -3.60 2.38 3.43
C HIS A 45 -3.80 2.61 1.93
N LEU A 46 -4.37 1.64 1.21
CA LEU A 46 -4.69 1.77 -0.21
C LEU A 46 -5.73 2.87 -0.46
N THR A 47 -6.73 3.03 0.43
CA THR A 47 -7.71 4.11 0.33
C THR A 47 -7.03 5.47 0.48
N THR A 48 -6.10 5.61 1.43
CA THR A 48 -5.29 6.84 1.59
C THR A 48 -4.45 7.11 0.34
N LEU A 49 -3.69 6.11 -0.15
CA LEU A 49 -2.86 6.26 -1.34
C LEU A 49 -3.67 6.62 -2.59
N GLN A 50 -4.88 6.06 -2.72
CA GLN A 50 -5.79 6.38 -3.81
C GLN A 50 -6.33 7.81 -3.68
N ALA A 51 -6.73 8.24 -2.48
CA ALA A 51 -7.24 9.58 -2.23
C ALA A 51 -6.17 10.66 -2.50
N GLU A 52 -4.90 10.35 -2.21
CA GLU A 52 -3.76 11.23 -2.50
C GLU A 52 -3.26 11.15 -3.96
N GLY A 53 -3.82 10.24 -4.77
CA GLY A 53 -3.47 10.09 -6.19
C GLY A 53 -2.17 9.35 -6.47
N TYR A 54 -1.60 8.63 -5.49
CA TYR A 54 -0.37 7.85 -5.67
C TYR A 54 -0.60 6.52 -6.40
N ILE A 55 -1.82 5.96 -6.32
CA ILE A 55 -2.15 4.67 -6.93
C ILE A 55 -3.52 4.71 -7.61
N GLU A 56 -3.69 3.85 -8.62
CA GLU A 56 -4.99 3.55 -9.21
C GLU A 56 -5.41 2.11 -8.90
N ARG A 57 -6.65 1.91 -8.48
CA ARG A 57 -7.22 0.58 -8.27
C ARG A 57 -7.91 0.11 -9.55
N ARG A 58 -7.37 -0.92 -10.20
CA ARG A 58 -8.01 -1.58 -11.34
C ARG A 58 -8.67 -2.88 -10.88
N PRO A 59 -9.99 -3.06 -11.09
CA PRO A 59 -10.62 -4.35 -10.89
C PRO A 59 -10.10 -5.30 -11.95
N VAL A 60 -9.27 -6.27 -11.56
CA VAL A 60 -8.82 -7.32 -12.46
C VAL A 60 -9.93 -8.38 -12.49
N HIS A 61 -10.78 -8.33 -13.52
CA HIS A 61 -11.69 -9.43 -13.82
C HIS A 61 -10.84 -10.54 -14.44
N SER A 62 -10.33 -11.46 -13.63
CA SER A 62 -9.85 -12.74 -14.15
C SER A 62 -11.09 -13.55 -14.54
N GLY A 63 -11.68 -13.21 -15.69
CA GLY A 63 -12.76 -13.97 -16.29
C GLY A 63 -12.25 -15.36 -16.65
N VAL A 64 -12.99 -16.37 -16.20
CA VAL A 64 -12.91 -17.76 -16.69
C VAL A 64 -13.53 -17.87 -18.07
#